data_AF-A0A315RC16-F1
#
_entry.id   AF-A0A315RC16-F1
#
_cell.length_a   1.000
_cell.length_b   1.000
_cell.length_c   1.000
_cell.angle_alpha   90.00
_cell.angle_beta   90.00
_cell.angle_gamma   90.00
#
_symmetry.space_group_name_H-M   'P 1'
#
loop_
_entity.id
_entity.type
_entity.pdbx_description
1 polymer ?
#
loop_
_entity_poly.entity_id
_entity_poly.type
_entity_poly.pdbx_seq_one_letter_code
_entity_poly.pdbx_strand_id
1 'polypeptide(L)'
;TDVSYSPYFWTGAVLITVIIFLADYLANAYFIKKQGGSNRTIMAAVIGMVVGTIFLGPLGFIIGPFLLIFIAEYWQSRNKTNSFKLALSSIFAFVASTASRLGMQLFLMIWFFIEIY
;
A
#
# COMPACT_ATOMS: atom_id res chain seq x y z
N THR A 1 -31.95 -17.96 14.63
CA THR A 1 -30.78 -18.79 14.95
C THR A 1 -29.62 -17.87 15.21
N ASP A 2 -29.53 -17.36 16.44
CA ASP A 2 -28.55 -16.35 16.81
C ASP A 2 -27.20 -17.04 17.01
N VAL A 3 -26.36 -16.94 15.99
CA VAL A 3 -24.98 -17.43 16.05
C VAL A 3 -24.22 -16.47 16.97
N SER A 4 -24.26 -16.74 18.28
CA SER A 4 -23.61 -15.93 19.29
C SER A 4 -22.10 -16.22 19.27
N TYR A 5 -21.37 -15.57 18.37
CA TYR A 5 -19.92 -15.63 18.32
C TYR A 5 -19.34 -15.04 19.62
N SER A 6 -18.49 -15.83 20.28
CA SER A 6 -17.81 -15.43 21.51
C SER A 6 -17.02 -14.10 21.33
N PRO A 7 -17.12 -13.10 22.22
CA PRO A 7 -16.40 -11.82 22.12
C PRO A 7 -14.87 -11.97 22.02
N TYR A 8 -14.35 -13.11 22.48
CA TYR A 8 -12.93 -13.49 22.40
C TYR A 8 -12.46 -13.77 20.96
N PHE A 9 -13.34 -14.28 20.09
CA PHE A 9 -13.05 -14.51 18.69
C PHE A 9 -12.91 -13.20 17.92
N TRP A 10 -13.86 -12.27 18.13
CA TRP A 10 -13.83 -10.94 17.51
C TRP A 10 -12.64 -10.10 17.97
N THR A 11 -12.30 -10.14 19.25
CA THR A 11 -11.12 -9.43 19.77
C THR A 11 -9.81 -9.99 19.23
N GLY A 12 -9.67 -11.32 19.15
CA GLY A 12 -8.52 -11.97 18.51
C GLY A 12 -8.40 -11.62 17.02
N ALA A 13 -9.51 -11.68 16.28
CA ALA A 13 -9.55 -11.37 14.85
C ALA A 13 -9.21 -9.90 14.56
N VAL A 14 -9.77 -8.95 15.32
CA VAL A 14 -9.44 -7.52 15.16
C VAL A 14 -7.96 -7.27 15.45
N LEU A 15 -7.41 -7.89 16.51
CA LEU A 15 -6.02 -7.68 16.90
C LEU A 15 -5.04 -8.21 15.84
N ILE A 16 -5.29 -9.41 15.30
CA ILE A 16 -4.51 -9.98 14.20
C ILE A 16 -4.64 -9.13 12.93
N THR A 17 -5.85 -8.67 12.60
CA THR A 17 -6.08 -7.81 11.44
C THR A 17 -5.28 -6.52 11.53
N VAL A 18 -5.25 -5.88 12.70
CA VAL A 18 -4.47 -4.66 12.94
C VAL A 18 -2.97 -4.91 12.78
N ILE A 19 -2.45 -6.02 13.29
CA ILE A 19 -1.02 -6.39 13.14
C ILE A 19 -0.67 -6.61 11.67
N ILE A 20 -1.50 -7.35 10.93
CA ILE A 20 -1.28 -7.60 9.49
C ILE A 20 -1.32 -6.28 8.72
N PHE A 21 -2.28 -5.41 9.02
CA PHE A 21 -2.41 -4.10 8.37
C PHE A 21 -1.19 -3.20 8.63
N LEU A 22 -0.66 -3.20 9.86
CA LEU A 22 0.58 -2.51 10.22
C LEU A 22 1.79 -3.09 9.48
N ALA A 23 1.90 -4.41 9.41
CA ALA A 23 2.99 -5.08 8.68
C ALA A 23 2.95 -4.72 7.19
N ASP A 24 1.77 -4.70 6.58
CA ASP A 24 1.56 -4.28 5.19
C ASP A 24 1.93 -2.82 4.95
N TYR A 25 1.52 -1.93 5.87
CA TYR A 25 1.87 -0.52 5.79
C TYR A 25 3.39 -0.30 5.88
N LEU A 26 4.04 -0.96 6.83
CA LEU A 26 5.48 -0.89 7.02
C LEU A 26 6.26 -1.48 5.85
N ALA A 27 5.81 -2.60 5.29
CA ALA A 27 6.40 -3.21 4.11
C ALA A 27 6.33 -2.26 2.90
N ASN A 28 5.16 -1.65 2.65
CA ASN A 28 4.99 -0.68 1.57
C ASN A 28 5.87 0.57 1.76
N ALA A 29 5.92 1.12 2.98
CA ALA A 29 6.79 2.26 3.29
C ALA A 29 8.28 1.89 3.12
N TYR A 30 8.67 0.68 3.51
CA TYR A 30 10.03 0.17 3.36
C TYR A 30 10.43 0.03 1.88
N PHE A 31 9.53 -0.41 0.99
CA PHE A 31 9.80 -0.52 -0.44
C PHE A 31 10.16 0.82 -1.09
N ILE A 32 9.47 1.91 -0.71
CA ILE A 32 9.76 3.26 -1.21
C ILE A 32 11.08 3.77 -0.63
N LYS A 33 11.30 3.55 0.67
CA LYS A 33 12.53 3.99 1.36
C LYS A 33 13.78 3.25 0.84
N LYS A 34 13.66 1.96 0.54
CA LYS A 34 14.72 1.14 -0.07
C LYS A 34 15.14 1.66 -1.46
N GLN A 35 14.23 2.28 -2.20
CA GLN A 35 14.54 2.87 -3.51
C GLN A 35 15.14 4.28 -3.42
N GLY A 36 15.42 4.77 -2.22
CA GLY A 36 16.03 6.09 -1.96
C GLY A 36 15.02 7.21 -1.71
N GLY A 37 13.75 6.85 -1.48
CA GLY A 37 12.68 7.83 -1.24
C GLY A 37 12.80 8.48 0.13
N SER A 38 12.60 9.80 0.17
CA SER A 38 12.48 10.56 1.41
C SER A 38 11.10 10.37 2.04
N ASN A 39 10.93 10.78 3.30
CA ASN A 39 9.60 10.79 3.93
C ASN A 39 8.59 11.66 3.16
N ARG A 40 9.06 12.70 2.46
CA ARG A 40 8.22 13.57 1.62
C ARG A 40 7.78 12.84 0.34
N THR A 41 8.63 11.99 -0.22
CA THR A 41 8.29 11.11 -1.35
C THR A 41 7.15 10.16 -0.97
N ILE A 42 7.20 9.58 0.23
CA ILE A 42 6.14 8.71 0.75
C ILE A 42 4.82 9.50 0.91
N MET A 43 4.89 10.70 1.50
CA MET A 43 3.71 11.57 1.65
C MET A 43 3.12 11.99 0.29
N ALA A 44 3.97 12.32 -0.69
CA ALA A 44 3.57 12.66 -2.04
C ALA A 44 2.91 11.48 -2.76
N ALA A 45 3.38 10.25 -2.52
CA ALA A 45 2.75 9.04 -3.02
C ALA A 45 1.33 8.88 -2.47
N VAL A 46 1.15 9.02 -1.15
CA VAL A 46 -0.16 8.89 -0.50
C VAL A 46 -1.13 9.97 -0.99
N ILE A 47 -0.69 11.23 -0.99
CA ILE A 47 -1.51 12.34 -1.48
C ILE A 47 -1.83 12.16 -2.96
N GLY A 48 -0.86 11.74 -3.77
CA GLY A 48 -1.07 11.53 -5.19
C GLY A 48 -1.97 10.37 -5.52
N MET A 49 -1.96 9.32 -4.70
CA MET A 49 -2.93 8.24 -4.80
C MET A 49 -4.35 8.74 -4.54
N VAL A 50 -4.57 9.51 -3.47
CA VAL A 50 -5.91 10.03 -3.10
C VAL A 50 -6.41 11.08 -4.11
N VAL A 51 -5.57 12.06 -4.44
CA VAL A 51 -5.94 13.11 -5.39
C VAL A 51 -6.09 12.53 -6.79
N GLY A 52 -5.15 11.68 -7.21
CA GLY A 52 -5.19 11.04 -8.51
C GLY A 52 -6.47 10.25 -8.73
N THR A 53 -6.89 9.43 -7.75
CA THR A 53 -8.12 8.62 -7.88
C THR A 53 -9.38 9.45 -7.99
N ILE A 54 -9.46 10.59 -7.31
CA ILE A 54 -10.61 11.48 -7.38
C ILE A 54 -10.76 12.09 -8.79
N PHE A 55 -9.66 12.51 -9.42
CA PHE A 55 -9.71 13.20 -10.71
C PHE A 55 -9.73 12.26 -11.94
N LEU A 56 -8.98 11.16 -11.90
CA LEU A 56 -8.77 10.25 -13.04
C LEU A 56 -9.38 8.86 -12.82
N GLY A 57 -10.12 8.67 -11.72
CA GLY A 57 -10.72 7.39 -11.37
C GLY A 57 -9.68 6.30 -11.12
N PRO A 58 -9.88 5.05 -11.58
CA PRO A 58 -8.98 3.93 -11.32
C PRO A 58 -7.54 4.16 -11.81
N LEU A 59 -7.37 4.80 -12.98
CA LEU A 59 -6.05 5.10 -13.55
C LEU A 59 -5.27 6.11 -12.71
N GLY A 60 -6.00 6.99 -12.01
CA GLY A 60 -5.46 7.96 -11.09
C GLY A 60 -4.70 7.36 -9.92
N PHE A 61 -5.00 6.11 -9.54
CA PHE A 61 -4.28 5.40 -8.49
C PHE A 61 -2.80 5.18 -8.82
N ILE A 62 -2.47 5.00 -10.10
CA ILE A 62 -1.10 4.75 -10.56
C ILE A 62 -0.45 6.05 -11.03
N ILE A 63 -1.18 6.81 -11.85
CA ILE A 63 -0.65 8.04 -12.47
C ILE A 63 -0.49 9.15 -11.42
N GLY A 64 -1.41 9.25 -10.48
CA GLY A 64 -1.41 10.26 -9.41
C GLY A 64 -0.12 10.24 -8.56
N PRO A 65 0.23 9.13 -7.89
CA PRO A 65 1.46 9.04 -7.12
C PRO A 65 2.70 9.22 -7.99
N PHE A 66 2.73 8.68 -9.21
CA PHE A 66 3.85 8.87 -10.13
C PHE A 66 4.14 10.36 -10.38
N LEU A 67 3.11 11.13 -10.76
CA LEU A 67 3.26 12.56 -11.05
C LEU A 67 3.62 13.37 -9.80
N LEU A 68 2.94 13.13 -8.68
CA LEU A 68 3.19 13.90 -7.46
C LEU A 68 4.55 13.59 -6.83
N ILE A 69 5.02 12.34 -6.88
CA ILE A 69 6.38 11.99 -6.48
C ILE A 69 7.40 12.69 -7.37
N PHE A 70 7.21 12.64 -8.69
CA PHE A 70 8.14 13.29 -9.62
C PHE A 70 8.25 14.78 -9.35
N ILE A 71 7.12 15.48 -9.18
CA ILE A 71 7.08 16.92 -8.91
C ILE A 71 7.69 17.24 -7.55
N ALA A 72 7.29 16.54 -6.49
CA ALA A 72 7.76 16.80 -5.13
C ALA A 72 9.27 16.56 -4.99
N GLU A 73 9.76 15.44 -5.51
CA GLU A 73 11.16 15.07 -5.42
C GLU A 73 12.04 15.93 -6.33
N TYR A 74 11.54 16.31 -7.51
CA TYR A 74 12.28 17.20 -8.42
C TYR A 74 12.44 18.59 -7.83
N TRP A 75 11.40 19.10 -7.16
CA TRP A 75 11.48 20.41 -6.53
C TRP A 75 12.47 20.43 -5.36
N GLN A 76 12.56 19.31 -4.64
CA GLN A 76 13.42 19.21 -3.46
C GLN A 76 14.88 18.87 -3.79
N SER A 77 15.11 17.85 -4.61
CA SER A 77 16.46 17.35 -4.91
C SER A 77 17.10 18.03 -6.12
N ARG A 78 16.31 18.73 -6.95
CA ARG A 78 16.69 19.28 -8.26
C ARG A 78 17.31 18.25 -9.22
N ASN A 79 17.23 16.95 -8.89
CA ASN A 79 17.83 15.88 -9.66
C ASN A 79 16.74 15.14 -10.45
N LYS A 80 16.66 15.42 -11.75
CA LYS A 80 15.68 14.81 -12.66
C LYS A 80 15.78 13.29 -12.67
N THR A 81 17.00 12.77 -12.72
CA THR A 81 17.27 11.32 -12.80
C THR A 81 16.77 10.60 -11.55
N ASN A 82 17.04 11.15 -10.37
CA ASN A 82 16.57 10.57 -9.11
C ASN A 82 15.05 10.66 -8.98
N SER A 83 14.47 11.80 -9.34
CA SER A 83 13.02 12.03 -9.26
C SER A 83 12.25 11.10 -10.19
N PHE A 84 12.74 10.88 -11.42
CA PHE A 84 12.15 9.94 -12.36
C PHE A 84 12.26 8.50 -11.86
N LYS A 85 13.44 8.12 -11.35
CA LYS A 85 13.65 6.80 -10.74
C LYS A 85 12.65 6.55 -9.62
N LEU A 86 12.49 7.50 -8.70
CA LEU A 86 11.57 7.43 -7.57
C LEU A 86 10.09 7.43 -8.00
N ALA A 87 9.74 8.17 -9.04
CA ALA A 87 8.40 8.11 -9.61
C ALA A 87 8.13 6.70 -10.19
N LEU A 88 9.09 6.15 -10.94
CA LEU A 88 9.00 4.79 -11.50
C LEU A 88 8.90 3.73 -10.39
N SER A 89 9.62 3.93 -9.29
CA SER A 89 9.54 3.10 -8.08
C SER A 89 8.12 2.95 -7.56
N SER A 90 7.28 3.99 -7.68
CA SER A 90 5.88 3.94 -7.22
C SER A 90 5.02 3.00 -8.06
N ILE A 91 5.30 2.91 -9.36
CA ILE A 91 4.61 1.96 -10.26
C ILE A 91 4.99 0.53 -9.85
N PHE A 92 6.28 0.28 -9.63
CA PHE A 92 6.74 -1.02 -9.14
C PHE A 92 6.20 -1.35 -7.75
N ALA A 93 6.11 -0.35 -6.85
CA ALA A 93 5.50 -0.52 -5.54
C ALA A 93 4.01 -0.85 -5.66
N PHE A 94 3.28 -0.24 -6.61
CA PHE A 94 1.90 -0.58 -6.89
C PHE A 94 1.75 -2.04 -7.36
N VAL A 95 2.56 -2.47 -8.32
CA VAL A 95 2.56 -3.85 -8.80
C VAL A 95 2.90 -4.82 -7.67
N ALA A 96 3.93 -4.53 -6.88
CA ALA A 96 4.33 -5.32 -5.73
C ALA A 96 3.22 -5.40 -4.66
N SER A 97 2.56 -4.28 -4.37
CA SER A 97 1.44 -4.22 -3.42
C SER A 97 0.24 -5.03 -3.91
N THR A 98 -0.04 -4.99 -5.22
CA THR A 98 -1.10 -5.79 -5.84
C THR A 98 -0.77 -7.28 -5.75
N ALA A 99 0.47 -7.67 -6.01
CA ALA A 99 0.93 -9.04 -5.86
C ALA A 99 0.87 -9.52 -4.40
N SER A 100 1.29 -8.68 -3.44
CA SER A 100 1.18 -8.97 -2.00
C SER A 100 -0.27 -9.23 -1.59
N ARG A 101 -1.19 -8.36 -2.02
CA ARG A 101 -2.63 -8.51 -1.75
C ARG A 101 -3.18 -9.82 -2.30
N LEU A 102 -2.79 -10.22 -3.51
CA LEU A 102 -3.18 -11.52 -4.08
C LEU A 102 -2.66 -12.69 -3.23
N GLY A 103 -1.40 -12.63 -2.79
CA GLY A 103 -0.81 -13.65 -1.91
C GLY A 103 -1.52 -13.74 -0.55
N MET A 104 -1.80 -12.61 0.09
CA MET A 104 -2.55 -12.57 1.35
C MET A 104 -3.98 -13.07 1.20
N GLN A 105 -4.65 -12.74 0.09
CA GLN A 105 -6.01 -13.19 -0.17
C GLN A 105 -6.06 -14.72 -0.35
N LEU A 106 -5.06 -15.32 -1.00
CA LEU A 106 -4.92 -16.78 -1.08
C LEU A 106 -4.65 -17.40 0.29
N PHE A 107 -3.77 -16.80 1.10
CA PHE A 107 -3.50 -17.26 2.47
C PHE A 107 -4.77 -17.26 3.34
N LEU A 108 -5.52 -16.16 3.33
CA LEU A 108 -6.79 -16.06 4.06
C LEU A 108 -7.83 -17.06 3.55
N MET A 109 -7.88 -17.29 2.25
CA MET A 109 -8.78 -18.30 1.67
C MET A 109 -8.44 -19.70 2.20
N ILE A 110 -7.15 -20.08 2.21
CA ILE A 110 -6.69 -21.37 2.76
C ILE A 110 -6.99 -21.46 4.26
N TRP A 111 -6.69 -20.41 5.02
CA TRP A 111 -6.97 -20.34 6.45
C TRP A 111 -8.45 -20.56 6.76
N PHE A 112 -9.34 -19.91 6.00
CA PHE A 112 -10.79 -20.06 6.16
C PHE A 112 -11.26 -21.50 5.89
N PHE A 113 -10.70 -22.18 4.89
CA PHE A 113 -11.01 -23.59 4.61
C PHE A 113 -10.52 -24.54 5.72
N ILE A 114 -9.40 -24.22 6.39
CA ILE A 114 -8.89 -24.97 7.54
C ILE A 114 -9.75 -24.73 8.77
N GLU A 115 -10.25 -23.50 8.98
CA GLU A 115 -11.04 -23.17 10.17
C GLU A 115 -12.49 -23.66 10.08
N ILE A 116 -13.02 -23.83 8.86
CA ILE A 116 -14.33 -24.44 8.63
C ILE A 116 -14.34 -25.97 8.82
N TYR A 117 -13.18 -26.64 8.70
CA TYR A 117 -13.06 -28.10 8.79
C TYR A 117 -12.40 -28.53 10.10
#